data_AF-A0A1I7TFG5-F1
#
_entry.id   AF-A0A1I7TFG5-F1
#
_cell.length_a   1.000
_cell.length_b   1.000
_cell.length_c   1.000
_cell.angle_alpha   90.00
_cell.angle_beta   90.00
_cell.angle_gamma   90.00
#
_symmetry.space_group_name_H-M   'P 1'
#
loop_
_entity.id
_entity.type
_entity.pdbx_description
1 polymer ?
#
loop_
_entity_poly.entity_id
_entity_poly.type
_entity_poly.pdbx_seq_one_letter_code
_entity_poly.pdbx_strand_id
1 'polypeptide(L)'
;MVDYWGKFVKDAEKVVRDANGILKNNYETLAKNVENEARRMKERIDCLNRLREMENQVQQKETTAVPILDEKKKQFLELMETIHKLIDSLQNINTLCNPIIGEPHVNPGAHEIDVSNLNSNREILRDQINAFRQLVANETDEFTSHLTFLSQMDNILQGRILRTICLELQNIIDRGDSEKVKQYGSLAGSLLQQIDGFIMALDWELRNVDGESQLMQSQETEGTSGNNNTLS
;
A
#
# COMPACT_ATOMS: atom_id res chain seq x y z
N MET A 1 5.12 -82.34 -45.25
CA MET A 1 5.58 -80.96 -45.51
C MET A 1 4.76 -80.06 -44.60
N VAL A 2 5.38 -79.32 -43.68
CA VAL A 2 4.64 -78.49 -42.71
C VAL A 2 4.07 -77.27 -43.44
N ASP A 3 2.77 -77.01 -43.29
CA ASP A 3 2.08 -75.87 -43.90
C ASP A 3 2.38 -74.57 -43.14
N TYR A 4 3.57 -74.03 -43.42
CA TYR A 4 4.04 -72.78 -42.84
C TYR A 4 3.17 -71.58 -43.23
N TRP A 5 2.57 -71.60 -44.43
CA TRP A 5 1.71 -70.52 -44.91
C TRP A 5 0.38 -70.48 -44.17
N GLY A 6 -0.27 -71.63 -43.97
CA GLY A 6 -1.51 -71.71 -43.19
C GLY A 6 -1.34 -71.28 -41.74
N LYS A 7 -0.17 -71.55 -41.13
CA LYS A 7 0.15 -71.08 -39.77
C LYS A 7 0.38 -69.56 -39.74
N PHE A 8 1.15 -69.02 -40.70
CA PHE A 8 1.40 -67.58 -40.80
C PHE A 8 0.10 -66.77 -40.96
N VAL A 9 -0.83 -67.21 -41.80
CA VAL A 9 -2.13 -66.53 -41.99
C VAL A 9 -2.94 -66.51 -40.70
N LYS A 10 -3.01 -67.63 -39.96
CA LYS A 10 -3.73 -67.68 -38.68
C LYS A 10 -3.12 -66.76 -37.62
N ASP A 11 -1.80 -66.70 -37.56
CA ASP A 11 -1.09 -65.82 -36.63
C ASP A 11 -1.31 -64.34 -37.01
N ALA A 12 -1.28 -64.01 -38.30
CA ALA A 12 -1.58 -62.66 -38.79
C ALA A 12 -3.02 -62.24 -38.47
N GLU A 13 -4.02 -63.11 -38.71
CA GLU A 13 -5.42 -62.84 -38.36
C GLU A 13 -5.62 -62.63 -36.86
N LYS A 14 -4.91 -63.41 -36.02
CA LYS A 14 -4.95 -63.24 -34.57
C LYS A 14 -4.40 -61.87 -34.15
N VAL A 15 -3.25 -61.48 -34.71
CA VAL A 15 -2.66 -60.15 -34.44
C VAL A 15 -3.61 -59.02 -34.84
N VAL A 16 -4.29 -59.12 -36.00
CA VAL A 16 -5.28 -58.10 -36.41
C VAL A 16 -6.47 -58.05 -35.43
N ARG A 17 -6.99 -59.19 -34.99
CA ARG A 17 -8.09 -59.24 -34.00
C ARG A 17 -7.66 -58.64 -32.66
N ASP A 18 -6.48 -59.01 -32.16
CA ASP A 18 -5.95 -58.51 -30.90
C ASP A 18 -5.68 -57.00 -30.98
N ALA A 19 -5.10 -56.52 -32.08
CA ALA A 19 -4.88 -55.09 -32.33
C ALA A 19 -6.19 -54.30 -32.38
N ASN A 20 -7.22 -54.82 -33.06
CA ASN A 20 -8.55 -54.20 -33.09
C ASN A 20 -9.21 -54.18 -31.70
N GLY A 21 -9.02 -55.24 -30.90
CA GLY A 21 -9.50 -55.31 -29.52
C GLY A 21 -8.84 -54.26 -28.62
N ILE A 22 -7.52 -54.12 -28.70
CA ILE A 22 -6.76 -53.09 -27.96
C ILE A 22 -7.20 -51.69 -28.40
N LEU A 23 -7.32 -51.47 -29.71
CA LEU A 23 -7.71 -50.19 -30.27
C LEU A 23 -9.11 -49.79 -29.77
N LYS A 24 -10.06 -50.72 -29.79
CA LYS A 24 -11.43 -50.49 -29.28
C LYS A 24 -11.42 -50.13 -27.79
N ASN A 25 -10.70 -50.88 -26.96
CA ASN A 25 -10.61 -50.60 -25.52
C ASN A 25 -9.96 -49.23 -25.24
N ASN A 26 -8.95 -48.85 -26.02
CA ASN A 26 -8.32 -47.54 -25.92
C ASN A 26 -9.28 -46.41 -26.29
N TYR A 27 -10.06 -46.57 -27.37
CA TYR A 27 -11.10 -45.60 -27.75
C TYR A 27 -12.19 -45.46 -26.69
N GLU A 28 -12.66 -46.56 -26.11
CA GLU A 28 -13.67 -46.53 -25.03
C GLU A 28 -13.12 -45.84 -23.77
N THR A 29 -11.85 -46.08 -23.43
CA THR A 29 -11.18 -45.43 -22.30
C THR A 29 -10.99 -43.94 -22.54
N LEU A 30 -10.54 -43.56 -23.75
CA LEU A 30 -10.37 -42.16 -24.14
C LEU A 30 -11.71 -41.41 -24.07
N ALA A 31 -12.78 -42.01 -24.60
CA ALA A 31 -14.12 -41.42 -24.55
C ALA A 31 -14.58 -41.12 -23.11
N LYS A 32 -14.42 -42.09 -22.19
CA LYS A 32 -14.75 -41.91 -20.77
C LYS A 32 -13.90 -40.83 -20.10
N ASN A 33 -12.61 -40.76 -20.43
CA ASN A 33 -11.72 -39.76 -19.86
C ASN A 33 -12.09 -38.34 -20.32
N VAL A 34 -12.42 -38.18 -21.60
CA VAL A 34 -12.88 -36.89 -22.16
C VAL A 34 -14.19 -36.45 -21.51
N GLU A 35 -15.14 -37.37 -21.31
CA GLU A 35 -16.41 -37.07 -20.65
C GLU A 35 -16.20 -36.65 -19.17
N ASN A 36 -15.34 -37.37 -18.45
CA ASN A 36 -14.98 -37.01 -17.07
C ASN A 36 -14.29 -35.64 -16.99
N GLU A 37 -13.42 -35.33 -17.95
CA GLU A 37 -12.73 -34.03 -17.99
C GLU A 37 -13.70 -32.89 -18.30
N ALA A 38 -14.61 -33.09 -19.26
CA ALA A 38 -15.66 -32.12 -19.57
C ALA A 38 -16.55 -31.84 -18.34
N ARG A 39 -16.88 -32.88 -17.56
CA ARG A 39 -17.61 -32.74 -16.29
C ARG A 39 -16.82 -31.94 -15.25
N ARG A 40 -15.54 -32.27 -15.03
CA ARG A 40 -14.67 -31.52 -14.10
C ARG A 40 -14.54 -30.06 -14.50
N MET A 41 -14.43 -29.78 -15.80
CA MET A 41 -14.33 -28.42 -16.31
C MET A 41 -15.63 -27.64 -16.11
N LYS A 42 -16.79 -28.28 -16.29
CA LYS A 42 -18.10 -27.69 -15.98
C LYS A 42 -18.24 -27.35 -14.49
N GLU A 43 -17.86 -28.26 -13.60
CA GLU A 43 -17.88 -28.04 -12.14
C GLU A 43 -16.95 -26.87 -11.75
N ARG A 44 -15.77 -26.76 -12.38
CA ARG A 44 -14.84 -25.63 -12.15
C ARG A 44 -15.43 -24.29 -12.61
N ILE A 45 -16.07 -24.25 -13.77
CA ILE A 45 -16.76 -23.04 -14.26
C ILE A 45 -17.90 -22.64 -13.33
N ASP A 46 -18.68 -23.60 -12.84
CA ASP A 46 -19.77 -23.32 -11.89
C ASP A 46 -19.23 -22.72 -10.58
N CYS A 47 -18.14 -23.28 -10.06
CA CYS A 47 -17.45 -22.75 -8.87
C CYS A 47 -16.95 -21.30 -9.09
N LEU A 48 -16.32 -21.03 -10.25
CA LEU A 48 -15.86 -19.68 -10.60
C LEU A 48 -17.03 -18.69 -10.73
N ASN A 49 -18.16 -19.11 -11.30
CA ASN A 49 -19.34 -18.26 -11.38
C ASN A 49 -19.90 -17.91 -10.00
N ARG A 50 -19.95 -18.87 -9.07
CA ARG A 50 -20.37 -18.63 -7.68
C ARG A 50 -19.41 -17.69 -6.95
N LEU A 51 -18.10 -17.84 -7.13
CA LEU A 51 -17.11 -16.93 -6.57
C LEU A 51 -17.31 -15.51 -7.10
N ARG A 52 -17.53 -15.35 -8.41
CA ARG A 52 -17.84 -14.05 -9.02
C ARG A 52 -19.15 -13.45 -8.48
N GLU A 53 -20.18 -14.25 -8.25
CA GLU A 53 -21.44 -13.79 -7.66
C GLU A 53 -21.25 -13.33 -6.21
N MET A 54 -20.42 -14.04 -5.42
CA MET A 54 -20.06 -13.61 -4.07
C MET A 54 -19.22 -12.34 -4.08
N GLU A 55 -18.26 -12.21 -5.00
CA GLU A 55 -17.45 -10.99 -5.18
C GLU A 55 -18.33 -9.78 -5.55
N ASN A 56 -19.29 -9.96 -6.47
CA ASN A 56 -20.27 -8.94 -6.81
C ASN A 56 -21.17 -8.58 -5.62
N GLN A 57 -21.54 -9.55 -4.78
CA GLN A 57 -22.31 -9.28 -3.56
C GLN A 57 -21.50 -8.53 -2.50
N VAL A 58 -20.20 -8.82 -2.36
CA VAL A 58 -19.28 -8.06 -1.49
C VAL A 58 -19.14 -6.63 -2.00
N GLN A 59 -18.88 -6.44 -3.29
CA GLN A 59 -18.79 -5.11 -3.91
C GLN A 59 -20.10 -4.33 -3.80
N GLN A 60 -21.27 -4.97 -3.94
CA GLN A 60 -22.58 -4.34 -3.75
C GLN A 60 -22.88 -3.98 -2.29
N LYS A 61 -22.38 -4.75 -1.32
CA LYS A 61 -22.52 -4.46 0.12
C LYS A 61 -21.57 -3.34 0.57
N GLU A 62 -20.45 -3.17 -0.12
CA GLU A 62 -19.50 -2.05 0.09
C GLU A 62 -19.95 -0.74 -0.60
N THR A 63 -20.78 -0.79 -1.65
CA THR A 63 -21.09 0.42 -2.47
C THR A 63 -22.07 1.42 -1.86
N THR A 64 -22.60 1.20 -0.66
CA THR A 64 -23.52 2.19 -0.04
C THR A 64 -22.80 3.25 0.83
N ALA A 65 -21.49 3.12 1.09
CA ALA A 65 -20.71 4.09 1.91
C ALA A 65 -19.32 4.49 1.36
N VAL A 66 -18.80 3.85 0.30
CA VAL A 66 -17.36 3.85 -0.04
C VAL A 66 -16.78 4.98 -0.93
N PRO A 67 -17.52 5.86 -1.66
CA PRO A 67 -16.85 6.87 -2.50
C PRO A 67 -16.08 7.95 -1.73
N ILE A 68 -16.56 8.30 -0.53
CA ILE A 68 -16.06 9.46 0.23
C ILE A 68 -14.83 9.09 1.06
N LEU A 69 -14.77 7.87 1.59
CA LEU A 69 -13.62 7.37 2.35
C LEU A 69 -12.37 7.20 1.46
N ASP A 70 -12.55 6.81 0.20
CA ASP A 70 -11.46 6.67 -0.77
C ASP A 70 -10.85 8.03 -1.15
N GLU A 71 -11.69 9.05 -1.37
CA GLU A 71 -11.22 10.41 -1.66
C GLU A 71 -10.47 11.03 -0.48
N LYS A 72 -10.92 10.81 0.77
CA LYS A 72 -10.22 11.29 1.97
C LYS A 72 -8.85 10.64 2.14
N LYS A 73 -8.78 9.31 1.99
CA LYS A 73 -7.50 8.58 2.04
C LYS A 73 -6.55 9.06 0.96
N LYS A 74 -7.05 9.24 -0.27
CA LYS A 74 -6.29 9.79 -1.38
C LYS A 74 -5.75 11.19 -1.08
N GLN A 75 -6.57 12.12 -0.60
CA GLN A 75 -6.09 13.47 -0.26
C GLN A 75 -5.06 13.45 0.88
N PHE A 76 -5.19 12.54 1.85
CA PHE A 76 -4.17 12.38 2.87
C PHE A 76 -2.84 11.83 2.32
N LEU A 77 -2.88 10.93 1.34
CA LEU A 77 -1.67 10.46 0.66
C LEU A 77 -0.98 11.58 -0.13
N GLU A 78 -1.75 12.45 -0.81
CA GLU A 78 -1.21 13.62 -1.51
C GLU A 78 -0.57 14.64 -0.55
N LEU A 79 -1.13 14.80 0.65
CA LEU A 79 -0.53 15.55 1.75
C LEU A 79 0.82 14.96 2.14
N MET A 80 0.87 13.65 2.38
CA MET A 80 2.11 12.95 2.76
C MET A 80 3.18 13.04 1.68
N GLU A 81 2.83 12.97 0.40
CA GLU A 81 3.77 13.17 -0.70
C GLU A 81 4.41 14.57 -0.65
N THR A 82 3.61 15.59 -0.36
CA THR A 82 4.10 16.98 -0.25
C THR A 82 4.99 17.16 0.97
N ILE A 83 4.69 16.48 2.08
CA ILE A 83 5.54 16.43 3.27
C ILE A 83 6.90 15.79 2.95
N HIS A 84 6.93 14.68 2.20
CA HIS A 84 8.19 14.07 1.79
C HIS A 84 9.04 15.01 0.90
N LYS A 85 8.42 15.78 0.00
CA LYS A 85 9.15 16.78 -0.80
C LYS A 85 9.75 17.90 0.07
N LEU A 86 9.08 18.30 1.15
CA LEU A 86 9.65 19.23 2.14
C LEU A 86 10.84 18.60 2.87
N ILE A 87 10.71 17.34 3.29
CA ILE A 87 11.77 16.57 3.95
C ILE A 87 13.00 16.50 3.03
N ASP A 88 12.84 16.14 1.76
CA ASP A 88 13.96 16.05 0.80
C ASP A 88 14.71 17.38 0.68
N SER A 89 13.97 18.49 0.60
CA SER A 89 14.57 19.84 0.52
C SER A 89 15.33 20.19 1.80
N LEU A 90 14.76 19.90 2.98
CA LEU A 90 15.42 20.11 4.27
C LEU A 90 16.64 19.19 4.46
N GLN A 91 16.56 17.95 3.98
CA GLN A 91 17.64 16.96 4.02
C GLN A 91 18.83 17.43 3.19
N ASN A 92 18.59 17.93 1.97
CA ASN A 92 19.62 18.50 1.10
C ASN A 92 20.29 19.70 1.78
N ILE A 93 19.50 20.64 2.30
CA ILE A 93 20.01 21.80 3.04
C ILE A 93 20.86 21.36 4.23
N ASN A 94 20.37 20.47 5.08
CA ASN A 94 21.10 20.00 6.26
C ASN A 94 22.42 19.31 5.86
N THR A 95 22.39 18.43 4.86
CA THR A 95 23.56 17.65 4.45
C THR A 95 24.68 18.52 3.91
N LEU A 96 24.34 19.53 3.10
CA LEU A 96 25.33 20.39 2.45
C LEU A 96 25.77 21.56 3.33
N CYS A 97 24.85 22.12 4.11
CA CYS A 97 25.15 23.25 4.99
C CYS A 97 25.72 22.83 6.35
N ASN A 98 25.50 21.61 6.82
CA ASN A 98 25.99 21.10 8.10
C ASN A 98 26.67 19.72 7.94
N PRO A 99 27.82 19.66 7.24
CA PRO A 99 28.52 18.40 7.03
C PRO A 99 29.07 17.84 8.34
N ILE A 100 29.03 16.52 8.48
CA ILE A 100 29.56 15.80 9.66
C ILE A 100 31.08 16.00 9.80
N ILE A 101 31.78 16.12 8.67
CA ILE A 101 33.23 16.28 8.60
C ILE A 101 33.54 17.48 7.70
N GLY A 102 34.29 18.44 8.23
CA GLY A 102 34.75 19.63 7.51
C GLY A 102 33.82 20.84 7.64
N GLU A 103 34.17 21.89 6.91
CA GLU A 103 33.36 23.11 6.78
C GLU A 103 32.36 22.96 5.62
N PRO A 104 31.19 23.62 5.67
CA PRO A 104 30.28 23.67 4.54
C PRO A 104 30.93 24.37 3.34
N HIS A 105 31.20 23.61 2.28
CA HIS A 105 31.72 24.12 1.01
C HIS A 105 30.56 24.24 0.01
N VAL A 106 29.72 25.24 0.21
CA VAL A 106 28.55 25.48 -0.64
C VAL A 106 28.83 26.63 -1.60
N ASN A 107 28.69 26.35 -2.89
CA ASN A 107 28.84 27.36 -3.92
C ASN A 107 27.63 28.31 -3.92
N PRO A 108 27.81 29.61 -4.24
CA PRO A 108 26.70 30.50 -4.54
C PRO A 108 25.71 29.87 -5.52
N GLY A 109 24.42 30.00 -5.24
CA GLY A 109 23.34 29.38 -6.03
C GLY A 109 23.10 27.87 -5.82
N ALA A 110 23.92 27.14 -5.04
CA ALA A 110 23.77 25.69 -4.87
C ALA A 110 22.43 25.25 -4.26
N HIS A 111 21.77 26.11 -3.49
CA HIS A 111 20.52 25.82 -2.79
C HIS A 111 19.32 26.60 -3.31
N GLU A 112 19.45 27.32 -4.43
CA GLU A 112 18.36 28.14 -4.96
C GLU A 112 17.12 27.29 -5.25
N ILE A 113 17.33 26.10 -5.81
CA ILE A 113 16.26 25.15 -6.11
C ILE A 113 15.65 24.59 -4.82
N ASP A 114 16.47 24.14 -3.85
CA ASP A 114 15.96 23.57 -2.60
C ASP A 114 15.15 24.61 -1.80
N VAL A 115 15.64 25.86 -1.71
CA VAL A 115 14.96 26.95 -1.01
C VAL A 115 13.65 27.33 -1.71
N SER A 116 13.66 27.40 -3.05
CA SER A 116 12.47 27.68 -3.85
C SER A 116 11.42 26.58 -3.71
N ASN A 117 11.84 25.32 -3.77
CA ASN A 117 10.98 24.15 -3.58
C ASN A 117 10.41 24.12 -2.16
N LEU A 118 11.24 24.37 -1.15
CA LEU A 118 10.83 24.41 0.25
C LEU A 118 9.74 25.48 0.46
N ASN A 119 9.92 26.67 -0.11
CA ASN A 119 8.93 27.73 0.01
C ASN A 119 7.64 27.43 -0.76
N SER A 120 7.74 26.85 -1.96
CA SER A 120 6.58 26.50 -2.78
C SER A 120 5.76 25.36 -2.17
N ASN A 121 6.43 24.27 -1.77
CA ASN A 121 5.80 23.12 -1.11
C ASN A 121 5.18 23.51 0.24
N ARG A 122 5.79 24.47 0.95
CA ARG A 122 5.24 25.01 2.20
C ARG A 122 3.86 25.64 1.97
N GLU A 123 3.69 26.44 0.93
CA GLU A 123 2.37 27.06 0.65
C GLU A 123 1.38 26.03 0.12
N ILE A 124 1.80 25.12 -0.78
CA ILE A 124 0.95 24.02 -1.29
C ILE A 124 0.42 23.16 -0.14
N LEU A 125 1.30 22.77 0.80
CA LEU A 125 0.91 21.93 1.92
C LEU A 125 -0.09 22.63 2.84
N ARG A 126 0.03 23.94 3.04
CA ARG A 126 -0.96 24.71 3.82
C ARG A 126 -2.33 24.68 3.18
N ASP A 127 -2.40 24.85 1.87
CA ASP A 127 -3.67 24.80 1.13
C ASP A 127 -4.28 23.40 1.19
N GLN A 128 -3.48 22.36 1.02
CA GLN A 128 -3.92 20.96 1.17
C GLN A 128 -4.41 20.65 2.59
N ILE A 129 -3.72 21.14 3.63
CA ILE A 129 -4.15 20.95 5.04
C ILE A 129 -5.51 21.59 5.26
N ASN A 130 -5.72 22.81 4.76
CA ASN A 130 -6.99 23.51 4.90
C ASN A 130 -8.11 22.81 4.13
N ALA A 131 -7.84 22.33 2.91
CA ALA A 131 -8.80 21.57 2.12
C ALA A 131 -9.19 20.26 2.81
N PHE A 132 -8.21 19.52 3.34
CA PHE A 132 -8.46 18.27 4.06
C PHE A 132 -9.28 18.50 5.33
N ARG A 133 -8.96 19.54 6.12
CA ARG A 133 -9.74 19.92 7.32
C ARG A 133 -11.21 20.21 6.98
N GLN A 134 -11.47 20.87 5.85
CA GLN A 134 -12.84 21.13 5.37
C GLN A 134 -13.53 19.82 4.95
N LEU A 135 -12.81 18.92 4.27
CA LEU A 135 -13.33 17.64 3.79
C LEU A 135 -13.77 16.72 4.94
N VAL A 136 -13.03 16.71 6.05
CA VAL A 136 -13.30 15.84 7.21
C VAL A 136 -14.02 16.54 8.36
N ALA A 137 -14.52 17.77 8.17
CA ALA A 137 -15.11 18.59 9.23
C ALA A 137 -16.28 17.92 9.99
N ASN A 138 -17.01 17.01 9.33
CA ASN A 138 -18.16 16.30 9.91
C ASN A 138 -17.79 14.93 10.52
N GLU A 139 -16.54 14.47 10.35
CA GLU A 139 -16.06 13.13 10.75
C GLU A 139 -14.75 13.27 11.56
N THR A 140 -14.73 14.23 12.46
CA THR A 140 -13.53 14.61 13.22
C THR A 140 -12.99 13.46 14.07
N ASP A 141 -13.86 12.61 14.63
CA ASP A 141 -13.45 11.48 15.47
C ASP A 141 -12.64 10.43 14.69
N GLU A 142 -13.06 10.05 13.48
CA GLU A 142 -12.38 9.05 12.63
C GLU A 142 -10.99 9.53 12.18
N PHE A 143 -10.84 10.84 11.97
CA PHE A 143 -9.60 11.44 11.48
C PHE A 143 -8.79 12.15 12.57
N THR A 144 -9.05 11.89 13.85
CA THR A 144 -8.43 12.61 14.98
C THR A 144 -6.90 12.59 14.93
N SER A 145 -6.29 11.42 14.73
CA SER A 145 -4.83 11.28 14.61
C SER A 145 -4.27 12.03 13.41
N HIS A 146 -4.94 11.93 12.26
CA HIS A 146 -4.57 12.66 11.04
C HIS A 146 -4.63 14.18 11.27
N LEU A 147 -5.71 14.69 11.86
CA LEU A 147 -5.89 16.11 12.16
C LEU A 147 -4.87 16.63 13.18
N THR A 148 -4.53 15.83 14.18
CA THR A 148 -3.50 16.15 15.17
C THR A 148 -2.14 16.28 14.51
N PHE A 149 -1.75 15.29 13.70
CA PHE A 149 -0.53 15.34 12.89
C PHE A 149 -0.49 16.56 11.98
N LEU A 150 -1.58 16.85 11.25
CA LEU A 150 -1.63 18.02 10.36
C LEU A 150 -1.57 19.35 11.14
N SER A 151 -2.07 19.40 12.37
CA SER A 151 -1.89 20.57 13.25
C SER A 151 -0.43 20.75 13.67
N GLN A 152 0.30 19.67 13.95
CA GLN A 152 1.73 19.73 14.25
C GLN A 152 2.53 20.18 13.02
N MET A 153 2.19 19.68 11.84
CA MET A 153 2.79 20.12 10.58
C MET A 153 2.50 21.60 10.30
N ASP A 154 1.26 22.06 10.48
CA ASP A 154 0.88 23.46 10.28
C ASP A 154 1.70 24.41 11.20
N ASN A 155 2.03 23.98 12.43
CA ASN A 155 2.93 24.73 13.32
C ASN A 155 4.35 24.85 12.75
N ILE A 156 4.87 23.82 12.08
CA ILE A 156 6.17 23.88 11.38
C ILE A 156 6.09 24.84 10.19
N LEU A 157 5.02 24.76 9.40
CA LEU A 157 4.82 25.60 8.20
C LEU A 157 4.68 27.09 8.54
N GLN A 158 4.08 27.40 9.68
CA GLN A 158 3.97 28.76 10.19
C GLN A 158 5.16 29.16 11.09
N GLY A 159 6.03 28.19 11.39
CA GLY A 159 7.16 28.34 12.30
C GLY A 159 8.20 29.33 11.79
N ARG A 160 8.79 30.07 12.74
CA ARG A 160 9.84 31.05 12.45
C ARG A 160 11.06 30.39 11.80
N ILE A 161 11.44 29.19 12.23
CA ILE A 161 12.64 28.50 11.75
C ILE A 161 12.55 28.24 10.24
N LEU A 162 11.46 27.61 9.79
CA LEU A 162 11.26 27.31 8.37
C LEU A 162 11.23 28.60 7.54
N ARG A 163 10.50 29.62 8.00
CA ARG A 163 10.44 30.92 7.34
C ARG A 163 11.82 31.57 7.21
N THR A 164 12.63 31.51 8.28
CA THR A 164 13.98 32.07 8.27
C THR A 164 14.86 31.34 7.25
N ILE A 165 14.81 30.00 7.18
CA ILE A 165 15.53 29.23 6.15
C ILE A 165 15.11 29.69 4.74
N CYS A 166 13.80 29.77 4.47
CA CYS A 166 13.30 30.15 3.15
C CYS A 166 13.72 31.55 2.70
N LEU A 167 13.91 32.50 3.63
CA LEU A 167 14.16 33.91 3.30
C LEU A 167 15.64 34.30 3.32
N GLU A 168 16.44 33.66 4.17
CA GLU A 168 17.78 34.15 4.49
C GLU A 168 18.90 33.23 4.01
N LEU A 169 18.65 31.91 3.86
CA LEU A 169 19.70 30.94 3.56
C LEU A 169 20.50 31.30 2.30
N GLN A 170 19.82 31.64 1.21
CA GLN A 170 20.48 31.99 -0.05
C GLN A 170 21.43 33.19 0.13
N ASN A 171 20.97 34.24 0.81
CA ASN A 171 21.77 35.44 1.07
C ASN A 171 23.00 35.13 1.95
N ILE A 172 22.89 34.16 2.86
CA ILE A 172 23.99 33.73 3.72
C ILE A 172 25.04 32.94 2.93
N ILE A 173 24.60 32.04 2.04
CA ILE A 173 25.48 31.27 1.15
C ILE A 173 26.24 32.22 0.22
N ASP A 174 25.54 33.16 -0.41
CA ASP A 174 26.16 34.09 -1.36
C ASP A 174 27.18 35.03 -0.72
N ARG A 175 27.08 35.25 0.60
CA ARG A 175 28.06 36.01 1.40
C ARG A 175 29.27 35.17 1.84
N GLY A 176 29.21 33.85 1.72
CA GLY A 176 30.27 32.94 2.13
C GLY A 176 30.49 32.86 3.65
N ASP A 177 29.48 33.13 4.46
CA ASP A 177 29.56 33.08 5.93
C ASP A 177 29.38 31.62 6.42
N SER A 178 30.48 30.86 6.44
CA SER A 178 30.49 29.41 6.79
C SER A 178 29.80 29.09 8.11
N GLU A 179 30.05 29.90 9.15
CA GLU A 179 29.45 29.72 10.47
C GLU A 179 27.94 29.86 10.44
N LYS A 180 27.42 30.88 9.74
CA LYS A 180 25.97 31.02 9.58
C LYS A 180 25.41 29.93 8.69
N VAL A 181 26.06 29.56 7.58
CA VAL A 181 25.62 28.44 6.75
C VAL A 181 25.40 27.19 7.60
N LYS A 182 26.36 26.87 8.49
CA LYS A 182 26.26 25.75 9.42
C LYS A 182 25.10 25.87 10.40
N GLN A 183 24.84 27.06 10.93
CA GLN A 183 23.67 27.31 11.77
C GLN A 183 22.36 27.03 11.02
N TYR A 184 22.23 27.46 9.77
CA TYR A 184 21.04 27.18 8.96
C TYR A 184 20.89 25.69 8.64
N GLY A 185 21.99 24.97 8.36
CA GLY A 185 21.96 23.51 8.22
C GLY A 185 21.48 22.82 9.50
N SER A 186 21.94 23.27 10.68
CA SER A 186 21.47 22.76 11.98
C SER A 186 19.99 23.06 12.24
N LEU A 187 19.49 24.24 11.83
CA LEU A 187 18.07 24.57 11.88
C LEU A 187 17.24 23.62 11.01
N ALA A 188 17.70 23.33 9.78
CA ALA A 188 17.04 22.36 8.90
C ALA A 188 17.05 20.95 9.52
N GLY A 189 18.17 20.53 10.10
CA GLY A 189 18.28 19.27 10.85
C GLY A 189 17.30 19.18 12.02
N SER A 190 17.10 20.28 12.75
CA SER A 190 16.15 20.34 13.87
C SER A 190 14.69 20.25 13.41
N LEU A 191 14.36 20.76 12.21
CA LEU A 191 13.03 20.59 11.61
C LEU A 191 12.81 19.14 11.16
N LEU A 192 13.80 18.52 10.54
CA LEU A 192 13.74 17.10 10.14
C LEU A 192 13.41 16.20 11.34
N GLN A 193 14.14 16.36 12.44
CA GLN A 193 13.90 15.58 13.66
C GLN A 193 12.49 15.76 14.22
N GLN A 194 11.93 16.97 14.15
CA GLN A 194 10.55 17.22 14.57
C GLN A 194 9.54 16.53 13.67
N ILE A 195 9.72 16.65 12.34
CA ILE A 195 8.83 16.03 11.35
C ILE A 195 8.88 14.51 11.48
N ASP A 196 10.07 13.91 11.60
CA ASP A 196 10.23 12.47 11.82
C ASP A 196 9.51 12.01 13.09
N GLY A 197 9.64 12.78 14.18
CA GLY A 197 8.92 12.50 15.42
C GLY A 197 7.40 12.52 15.26
N PHE A 198 6.86 13.45 14.47
CA PHE A 198 5.43 13.51 14.18
C PHE A 198 4.96 12.35 13.30
N ILE A 199 5.73 11.95 12.29
CA ILE A 199 5.42 10.80 11.43
C ILE A 199 5.42 9.51 12.26
N MET A 200 6.44 9.31 13.11
CA MET A 200 6.49 8.15 13.99
C MET A 200 5.31 8.09 14.97
N ALA A 201 4.88 9.24 15.50
CA ALA A 201 3.71 9.32 16.37
C ALA A 201 2.42 8.96 15.63
N LEU A 202 2.23 9.49 14.41
CA LEU A 202 1.10 9.14 13.56
C LEU A 202 1.06 7.64 13.25
N ASP A 203 2.18 7.06 12.81
CA ASP A 203 2.29 5.63 12.51
C ASP A 203 1.96 4.76 13.73
N TRP A 204 2.39 5.18 14.92
CA TRP A 204 2.10 4.49 16.17
C TRP A 204 0.60 4.53 16.50
N GLU A 205 -0.03 5.70 16.38
CA GLU A 205 -1.46 5.85 16.64
C GLU A 205 -2.32 5.01 15.68
N LEU A 206 -2.01 5.05 14.38
CA LEU A 206 -2.75 4.29 13.37
C LEU A 206 -2.69 2.78 13.61
N ARG A 207 -1.53 2.26 14.03
CA ARG A 207 -1.37 0.82 14.35
C ARG A 207 -2.15 0.38 15.59
N ASN A 208 -2.31 1.26 16.58
CA ASN A 208 -3.01 0.92 17.82
C ASN A 208 -4.53 0.89 17.64
N VAL A 209 -5.08 1.74 16.76
CA VAL A 209 -6.51 1.71 16.39
C VAL A 209 -6.90 0.38 15.72
N ASP A 210 -6.01 -0.18 14.90
CA ASP A 210 -6.19 -1.51 14.30
C ASP A 210 -6.07 -2.66 15.33
N GLY A 211 -5.26 -2.48 16.38
CA GLY A 211 -5.04 -3.46 17.45
C GLY A 211 -6.19 -3.58 18.45
N GLU A 212 -6.83 -2.46 18.82
CA GLU A 212 -7.98 -2.47 19.73
C GLU A 212 -9.25 -3.08 19.08
N SER A 213 -9.40 -2.91 17.77
CA SER A 213 -10.50 -3.52 17.00
C SER A 213 -10.45 -5.06 17.01
N GLN A 214 -9.26 -5.67 17.13
CA GLN A 214 -9.11 -7.13 17.21
C GLN A 214 -9.36 -7.68 18.62
N LEU A 215 -9.10 -6.91 19.67
CA LEU A 215 -9.34 -7.31 21.07
C LEU A 215 -10.83 -7.32 21.42
N MET A 216 -11.63 -6.39 20.87
CA MET A 216 -13.08 -6.38 21.09
C MET A 216 -13.84 -7.52 20.38
N GLN A 217 -13.40 -7.95 19.19
CA GLN A 217 -14.01 -9.11 18.52
C GLN A 217 -13.71 -10.45 19.23
N SER A 218 -12.63 -10.49 20.00
CA SER A 218 -12.22 -11.67 20.77
C SER A 218 -13.03 -11.85 22.07
N GLN A 219 -13.70 -10.80 22.56
CA GLN A 219 -14.49 -10.87 23.80
C GLN A 219 -15.98 -11.18 23.59
N GLU A 220 -16.53 -11.02 22.38
CA GLU A 220 -17.94 -11.33 22.11
C GLU A 220 -18.21 -12.80 21.78
N THR A 221 -17.17 -13.62 21.54
CA THR A 221 -17.34 -15.04 21.16
C THR A 221 -17.31 -16.03 22.33
N GLU A 222 -16.99 -15.60 23.56
CA GLU A 222 -17.03 -16.49 24.74
C GLU A 222 -18.30 -16.33 25.60
N GLY A 223 -19.28 -15.55 25.13
CA GLY A 223 -20.43 -15.12 25.93
C GLY A 223 -21.79 -15.72 25.61
N THR A 224 -21.92 -16.87 24.92
CA THR A 224 -23.23 -17.59 24.87
C THR A 224 -23.08 -19.02 24.36
N SER A 225 -22.71 -19.95 25.24
CA SER A 225 -23.04 -21.36 25.02
C SER A 225 -23.15 -22.11 26.34
N GLY A 226 -24.33 -22.68 26.57
CA GLY A 226 -24.51 -23.78 27.52
C GLY A 226 -25.28 -23.43 28.80
N ASN A 227 -26.61 -23.44 28.71
CA ASN A 227 -27.35 -24.50 29.40
C ASN A 227 -28.85 -24.45 29.08
N ASN A 228 -29.27 -25.32 28.18
CA ASN A 228 -30.62 -25.88 28.20
C ASN A 228 -30.51 -27.40 28.30
N ASN A 229 -31.40 -27.96 29.13
CA ASN A 229 -31.77 -29.38 29.32
C ASN A 229 -30.92 -30.14 30.37
N THR A 230 -31.48 -30.90 31.33
CA THR A 230 -32.80 -31.56 31.39
C THR A 230 -33.06 -32.20 32.77
N LEU A 231 -34.36 -32.46 33.04
CA LEU A 231 -34.94 -33.62 33.78
C LEU A 231 -34.81 -33.70 35.33
N SER A 232 -35.89 -33.32 36.03
CA SER A 232 -36.89 -34.24 36.65
C SER A 232 -38.02 -33.46 37.33
#